data_AF-A0A3N5AB74-F1
#
_entry.id   AF-A0A3N5AB74-F1
#
_cell.length_a   1.000
_cell.length_b   1.000
_cell.length_c   1.000
_cell.angle_alpha   90.00
_cell.angle_beta   90.00
_cell.angle_gamma   90.00
#
_symmetry.space_group_name_H-M   'P 1'
#
loop_
_entity.id
_entity.type
_entity.pdbx_description
1 polymer ?
#
loop_
_entity_poly.entity_id
_entity_poly.type
_entity_poly.pdbx_seq_one_letter_code
_entity_poly.pdbx_strand_id
1 'polypeptide(L)'
;MIGPGDPDADVRRVGGAPAFVAAHGIFRARRDLTFEQAYGLARLVLELGGGPVPVRGKKAPLRPPTVRVLTLAGLIEQIGDSQLKEWFAIRSTRNYDPTGPAFTTWATSHGTDERTQWFAVATDAGAELVRDHVPGSSGAPGR
;
A
#
# COMPACT_ATOMS: atom_id res chain seq x y z
N MET A 1 -16.01 50.50 -14.36
CA MET A 1 -15.24 50.68 -13.11
C MET A 1 -15.73 49.61 -12.15
N ILE A 2 -14.83 48.70 -11.74
CA ILE A 2 -14.97 47.56 -10.80
C ILE A 2 -15.91 46.42 -11.27
N GLY A 3 -15.31 45.33 -11.78
CA GLY A 3 -15.99 44.08 -12.14
C GLY A 3 -16.33 43.22 -10.90
N PRO A 4 -17.29 42.29 -11.03
CA PRO A 4 -17.72 41.40 -9.94
C PRO A 4 -16.56 40.48 -9.53
N GLY A 5 -16.24 40.46 -8.24
CA GLY A 5 -15.14 39.67 -7.69
C GLY A 5 -15.35 38.17 -7.92
N ASP A 6 -14.31 37.53 -8.45
CA ASP A 6 -14.21 36.08 -8.59
C ASP A 6 -14.40 35.39 -7.22
N PRO A 7 -15.34 34.42 -7.09
CA PRO A 7 -15.47 33.60 -5.88
C PRO A 7 -14.34 32.54 -5.74
N ASP A 8 -13.37 32.51 -6.65
CA ASP A 8 -12.25 31.54 -6.66
C ASP A 8 -11.14 31.82 -5.64
N ALA A 9 -11.29 32.86 -4.82
CA ALA A 9 -10.25 33.36 -3.94
C ALA A 9 -10.35 32.84 -2.49
N ASP A 10 -10.44 31.53 -2.23
CA ASP A 10 -9.84 30.95 -0.99
C ASP A 10 -9.71 29.42 -0.97
N VAL A 11 -9.34 28.77 -2.08
CA VAL A 11 -8.68 27.45 -1.93
C VAL A 11 -7.27 27.74 -1.43
N ARG A 12 -7.11 27.88 -0.10
CA ARG A 12 -5.80 27.98 0.52
C ARG A 12 -4.96 26.82 0.04
N ARG A 13 -4.05 27.09 -0.91
CA ARG A 13 -3.02 26.14 -1.33
C ARG A 13 -2.15 25.88 -0.11
N VAL A 14 -2.52 24.86 0.65
CA VAL A 14 -1.71 24.38 1.76
C VAL A 14 -0.44 23.83 1.13
N GLY A 15 0.67 24.55 1.27
CA GLY A 15 1.96 24.10 0.80
C GLY A 15 2.38 22.84 1.56
N GLY A 16 2.52 21.72 0.86
CA GLY A 16 2.93 20.44 1.44
C GLY A 16 2.54 19.24 0.59
N ALA A 17 3.20 18.10 0.79
CA ALA A 17 2.78 16.85 0.17
C ALA A 17 1.36 16.48 0.63
N PRO A 18 0.44 16.05 -0.26
CA PRO A 18 -0.96 15.77 0.08
C PRO A 18 -1.14 14.83 1.28
N ALA A 19 -0.29 13.82 1.41
CA ALA A 19 -0.30 12.89 2.55
C ALA A 19 0.02 13.58 3.89
N PHE A 20 0.90 14.57 3.89
CA PHE A 20 1.25 15.31 5.10
C PHE A 20 0.08 16.20 5.57
N VAL A 21 -0.58 16.87 4.63
CA VAL A 21 -1.73 17.72 4.94
C VAL A 21 -2.90 16.88 5.47
N ALA A 22 -3.22 15.78 4.80
CA ALA A 22 -4.25 14.86 5.25
C ALA A 22 -3.94 14.27 6.64
N ALA A 23 -2.70 13.85 6.86
CA ALA A 23 -2.27 13.36 8.17
C ALA A 23 -2.43 14.38 9.29
N HIS A 24 -2.09 15.64 9.02
CA HIS A 24 -2.24 16.72 9.99
C HIS A 24 -3.71 17.02 10.31
N GLY A 25 -4.59 16.93 9.30
CA GLY A 25 -6.05 17.01 9.48
C GLY A 25 -6.58 15.88 10.37
N ILE A 26 -6.26 14.64 10.02
CA ILE A 26 -6.65 13.44 10.78
C ILE A 26 -6.13 13.52 12.21
N PHE A 27 -4.87 13.88 12.43
CA PHE A 27 -4.27 13.99 13.75
C PHE A 27 -4.98 15.03 14.64
N ARG A 28 -5.51 16.11 14.06
CA ARG A 28 -6.31 17.11 14.78
C ARG A 28 -7.72 16.61 15.10
N ALA A 29 -8.35 15.90 14.16
CA ALA A 29 -9.70 15.37 14.30
C ALA A 29 -9.76 14.14 15.22
N ARG A 30 -8.74 13.29 15.18
CA ARG A 30 -8.64 12.01 15.90
C ARG A 30 -7.50 12.02 16.89
N ARG A 31 -7.84 12.20 18.18
CA ARG A 31 -6.88 12.21 19.29
C ARG A 31 -6.37 10.80 19.67
N ASP A 32 -7.03 9.76 19.18
CA ASP A 32 -6.66 8.37 19.37
C ASP A 32 -5.53 7.91 18.43
N LEU A 33 -5.19 8.71 17.42
CA LEU A 33 -4.09 8.44 16.49
C LEU A 33 -2.94 9.43 16.71
N THR A 34 -1.71 8.92 16.67
CA THR A 34 -0.52 9.76 16.59
C THR A 34 -0.33 10.30 15.18
N PHE A 35 0.45 11.37 15.04
CA PHE A 35 0.77 11.91 13.71
C PHE A 35 1.46 10.87 12.81
N GLU A 36 2.36 10.05 13.35
CA GLU A 36 3.02 8.97 12.59
C GLU A 36 2.00 7.94 12.06
N GLN A 37 0.97 7.62 12.84
CA GLN A 37 -0.09 6.70 12.43
C GLN A 37 -1.00 7.32 11.36
N ALA A 38 -1.42 8.57 11.56
CA ALA A 38 -2.20 9.32 10.58
C ALA A 38 -1.43 9.49 9.26
N TYR A 39 -0.13 9.76 9.34
CA TYR A 39 0.75 9.88 8.18
C TYR A 39 0.96 8.55 7.46
N GLY A 40 1.14 7.46 8.21
CA GLY A 40 1.18 6.13 7.64
C GLY A 40 -0.08 5.80 6.83
N LEU A 41 -1.26 6.07 7.38
CA LEU A 41 -2.53 5.87 6.71
C LEU A 41 -2.68 6.77 5.46
N ALA A 42 -2.35 8.06 5.58
CA ALA A 42 -2.45 9.00 4.46
C ALA A 42 -1.52 8.61 3.31
N ARG A 43 -0.30 8.16 3.60
CA ARG A 43 0.62 7.64 2.58
C ARG A 43 0.11 6.36 1.96
N LEU A 44 -0.43 5.43 2.76
CA LEU A 44 -0.99 4.19 2.25
C LEU A 44 -2.08 4.47 1.20
N VAL A 45 -2.99 5.40 1.49
CA VAL A 45 -4.11 5.73 0.61
C VAL A 45 -3.68 6.56 -0.60
N LEU A 46 -2.91 7.64 -0.39
CA LEU A 46 -2.64 8.62 -1.44
C LEU A 46 -1.40 8.31 -2.29
N GLU A 47 -0.36 7.73 -1.69
CA GLU A 47 0.89 7.43 -2.40
C GLU A 47 0.95 5.96 -2.86
N LEU A 48 0.38 5.05 -2.08
CA LEU A 48 0.45 3.60 -2.31
C LEU A 48 -0.88 3.01 -2.83
N GLY A 49 -1.85 3.87 -3.17
CA GLY A 49 -3.11 3.48 -3.80
C GLY A 49 -4.04 2.63 -2.93
N GLY A 50 -3.83 2.60 -1.61
CA GLY A 50 -4.60 1.78 -0.67
C GLY A 50 -4.00 0.41 -0.38
N GLY A 51 -2.88 0.03 -1.02
CA GLY A 51 -2.24 -1.28 -0.85
C GLY A 51 -2.64 -2.31 -1.93
N PRO A 52 -2.18 -3.57 -1.83
CA PRO A 52 -1.51 -4.21 -0.68
C PRO A 52 -0.03 -3.83 -0.51
N VAL A 53 0.38 -3.51 0.72
CA VAL A 53 1.78 -3.19 1.06
C VAL A 53 2.35 -4.15 2.11
N PRO A 54 3.63 -4.56 2.03
CA PRO A 54 4.21 -5.49 2.99
C PRO A 54 4.27 -4.90 4.40
N VAL A 55 3.81 -5.65 5.41
CA VAL A 55 3.81 -5.26 6.83
C VAL A 55 5.18 -5.48 7.49
N ARG A 56 6.02 -6.36 6.90
CA ARG A 56 7.33 -6.74 7.44
C ARG A 56 8.43 -6.60 6.41
N GLY A 57 9.64 -6.38 6.90
CA GLY A 57 10.87 -6.30 6.09
C GLY A 57 11.45 -4.89 6.01
N LYS A 58 12.69 -4.79 5.52
CA LYS A 58 13.44 -3.53 5.44
C LYS A 58 12.78 -2.46 4.56
N LYS A 59 11.90 -2.88 3.64
CA LYS A 59 11.19 -2.02 2.69
C LYS A 59 9.71 -1.81 3.05
N ALA A 60 9.26 -2.25 4.24
CA ALA A 60 7.87 -2.05 4.66
C ALA A 60 7.58 -0.55 4.84
N PRO A 61 6.58 0.00 4.14
CA PRO A 61 6.26 1.43 4.23
C PRO A 61 5.63 1.82 5.58
N LEU A 62 5.07 0.84 6.29
CA LEU A 62 4.45 0.99 7.60
C LEU A 62 5.21 0.18 8.64
N ARG A 63 5.38 0.75 9.83
CA ARG A 63 5.98 0.05 10.97
C ARG A 63 4.96 -0.90 11.61
N PRO A 64 5.37 -2.08 12.13
CA PRO A 64 4.45 -3.04 12.72
C PRO A 64 3.55 -2.50 13.85
N PRO A 65 4.03 -1.63 14.77
CA PRO A 65 3.15 -1.02 15.78
C PRO A 65 2.06 -0.15 15.17
N THR A 66 2.40 0.63 14.14
CA THR A 66 1.44 1.47 13.39
C THR A 66 0.38 0.62 12.71
N VAL A 67 0.79 -0.47 12.03
CA VAL A 67 -0.15 -1.40 11.39
C VAL A 67 -1.11 -1.99 12.42
N ARG A 68 -0.60 -2.44 13.58
CA ARG A 68 -1.44 -2.99 14.65
C ARG A 68 -2.50 -1.98 15.13
N VAL A 69 -2.10 -0.74 15.41
CA VAL A 69 -3.04 0.30 15.88
C VAL A 69 -4.07 0.63 14.82
N LEU A 70 -3.66 0.80 13.56
CA LEU A 70 -4.57 1.11 12.45
C LEU A 70 -5.52 -0.06 12.15
N THR A 71 -5.07 -1.31 12.35
CA THR A 71 -5.92 -2.50 12.24
C THR A 71 -6.97 -2.53 13.36
N LEU A 72 -6.56 -2.28 14.61
CA LEU A 72 -7.49 -2.22 15.75
C LEU A 72 -8.49 -1.07 15.62
N ALA A 73 -8.10 0.02 14.97
CA ALA A 73 -8.98 1.14 14.66
C ALA A 73 -9.92 0.89 13.45
N GLY A 74 -9.80 -0.26 12.78
CA GLY A 74 -10.61 -0.61 11.60
C GLY A 74 -10.26 0.19 10.33
N LEU A 75 -9.11 0.85 10.29
CA LEU A 75 -8.67 1.72 9.19
C LEU A 75 -7.81 0.98 8.16
N ILE A 76 -7.25 -0.16 8.55
CA ILE A 76 -6.44 -1.04 7.72
C ILE A 76 -6.86 -2.49 7.98
N GLU A 77 -6.85 -3.31 6.95
CA GLU A 77 -6.98 -4.76 7.03
C GLU A 77 -5.63 -5.43 6.76
N GLN A 78 -5.35 -6.53 7.46
CA GLN A 78 -4.17 -7.36 7.22
C GLN A 78 -4.55 -8.62 6.44
N ILE A 79 -4.04 -8.75 5.23
CA ILE A 79 -4.25 -9.91 4.36
C ILE A 79 -3.00 -10.77 4.39
N GLY A 80 -3.15 -12.05 4.74
CA GLY A 80 -2.06 -13.03 4.67
C GLY A 80 -2.11 -13.75 3.33
N ASP A 81 -1.02 -13.72 2.58
CA ASP A 81 -0.84 -14.56 1.38
C ASP A 81 0.22 -15.62 1.68
N SER A 82 -0.10 -16.89 1.38
CA SER A 82 0.87 -17.97 1.50
C SER A 82 1.62 -18.09 0.18
N GLN A 83 2.84 -17.57 0.14
CA GLN A 83 3.71 -17.77 -1.01
C GLN A 83 4.45 -19.09 -0.82
N LEU A 84 3.97 -20.13 -1.51
CA LEU A 84 4.69 -21.39 -1.63
C LEU A 84 5.76 -21.23 -2.72
N LYS A 85 7.02 -21.17 -2.31
CA LYS A 85 8.15 -21.19 -3.25
C LYS A 85 8.71 -22.60 -3.33
N GLU A 86 8.45 -23.26 -4.45
CA GLU A 86 9.09 -24.52 -4.80
C GLU A 86 10.32 -24.26 -5.67
N TRP A 87 11.45 -24.88 -5.34
CA TRP A 87 12.71 -24.74 -6.08
C TRP A 87 13.01 -26.05 -6.80
N PHE A 88 13.21 -25.96 -8.12
CA PHE A 88 13.62 -27.09 -8.95
C PHE A 88 15.06 -26.91 -9.41
N ALA A 89 15.89 -27.94 -9.20
CA ALA A 89 17.14 -28.05 -9.92
C ALA A 89 16.87 -28.71 -11.27
N ILE A 90 17.09 -27.97 -12.35
CA ILE A 90 17.02 -28.53 -13.71
C ILE A 90 18.44 -28.91 -14.11
N ARG A 91 18.66 -30.19 -14.37
CA ARG A 91 19.89 -30.68 -14.98
C ARG A 91 19.56 -31.17 -16.39
N SER A 92 20.26 -30.63 -17.38
CA SER A 92 20.15 -31.07 -18.76
C SER A 92 21.48 -31.68 -19.20
N THR A 93 21.45 -32.89 -19.72
CA THR A 93 22.63 -33.62 -20.21
C THR A 93 22.47 -33.87 -21.70
N ARG A 94 23.53 -33.54 -22.44
CA ARG A 94 23.59 -33.83 -23.87
C ARG A 94 23.79 -35.32 -24.08
N ASN A 95 22.96 -35.92 -24.92
CA ASN A 95 23.15 -37.29 -25.37
C ASN A 95 23.88 -37.26 -26.71
N TYR A 96 24.84 -38.16 -26.87
CA TYR A 96 25.59 -38.32 -28.12
C TYR A 96 25.13 -39.52 -28.95
N ASP A 97 24.07 -40.20 -28.50
CA ASP A 97 23.42 -41.26 -29.26
C ASP A 97 22.64 -40.67 -30.45
N PRO A 98 22.98 -41.02 -31.71
CA PRO A 98 22.30 -40.49 -32.89
C PRO A 98 20.85 -41.00 -33.04
N THR A 99 20.47 -42.03 -32.30
CA THR A 99 19.12 -42.62 -32.34
C THR A 99 18.18 -42.05 -31.28
N GLY A 100 18.72 -41.28 -30.32
CA GLY A 100 17.99 -40.71 -29.19
C GLY A 100 17.81 -39.19 -29.26
N PRO A 101 17.08 -38.61 -28.29
CA PRO A 101 16.94 -37.16 -28.16
C PRO A 101 18.30 -36.52 -27.85
N ALA A 102 18.61 -35.37 -28.45
CA ALA A 102 19.89 -34.67 -28.27
C ALA A 102 20.20 -34.26 -26.82
N PHE A 103 19.17 -34.15 -25.96
CA PHE A 103 19.30 -33.84 -24.55
C PHE A 103 18.32 -34.66 -23.71
N THR A 104 18.75 -35.08 -22.54
CA THR A 104 17.87 -35.55 -21.47
C THR A 104 17.83 -34.49 -20.39
N THR A 105 16.64 -34.06 -19.98
CA THR A 105 16.46 -33.10 -18.89
C THR A 105 15.75 -33.77 -17.73
N TRP A 106 16.30 -33.60 -16.52
CA TRP A 106 15.69 -34.05 -15.28
C TRP A 106 15.49 -32.85 -14.37
N ALA A 107 14.32 -32.80 -13.72
CA ALA A 107 14.04 -31.84 -12.68
C ALA A 107 14.02 -32.57 -11.32
N THR A 108 14.78 -32.05 -10.37
CA THR A 108 14.75 -32.53 -8.97
C THR A 108 14.20 -31.42 -8.09
N SER A 109 13.10 -31.68 -7.38
CA SER A 109 12.56 -30.77 -6.37
C SER A 109 13.52 -30.69 -5.18
N HIS A 110 13.92 -29.49 -4.80
CA HIS A 110 14.85 -29.27 -3.68
C HIS A 110 14.17 -28.82 -2.37
N GLY A 111 12.84 -28.67 -2.38
CA GLY A 111 12.04 -28.34 -1.20
C GLY A 111 11.06 -27.19 -1.44
N THR A 112 10.15 -27.03 -0.49
CA THR A 112 9.15 -25.98 -0.44
C THR A 112 9.45 -25.05 0.73
N ASP A 113 9.58 -23.74 0.47
CA ASP A 113 9.60 -22.71 1.51
C ASP A 113 8.22 -22.04 1.50
N GLU A 114 7.38 -22.39 2.49
CA GLU A 114 6.11 -21.72 2.70
C GLU A 114 6.34 -20.52 3.62
N ARG A 115 6.21 -19.31 3.06
CA ARG A 115 6.24 -18.09 3.85
C ARG A 115 4.91 -17.36 3.74
N THR A 116 4.21 -17.26 4.86
CA THR A 116 3.08 -16.34 4.99
C THR A 116 3.60 -14.90 4.97
N GLN A 117 3.31 -14.19 3.89
CA GLN A 117 3.59 -12.76 3.79
C GLN A 117 2.33 -11.98 4.17
N TRP A 118 2.46 -11.09 5.15
CA TRP A 118 1.37 -10.23 5.59
C TRP A 118 1.42 -8.89 4.87
N PHE A 119 0.27 -8.48 4.34
CA PHE A 119 0.06 -7.22 3.66
C PHE A 119 -0.95 -6.35 4.41
N ALA A 120 -0.75 -5.04 4.38
CA ALA A 120 -1.70 -4.05 4.86
C ALA A 120 -2.44 -3.44 3.66
N VAL A 121 -3.76 -3.34 3.76
CA VAL A 121 -4.65 -2.70 2.80
C VAL A 121 -5.52 -1.70 3.55
N ALA A 122 -5.72 -0.50 3.01
CA ALA A 122 -6.64 0.47 3.60
C ALA A 122 -8.08 -0.03 3.46
N THR A 123 -8.85 0.02 4.55
CA THR A 123 -10.30 -0.23 4.48
C THR A 123 -11.00 0.96 3.84
N ASP A 124 -12.27 0.79 3.44
CA ASP A 124 -13.09 1.91 2.93
C ASP A 124 -13.15 3.06 3.95
N ALA A 125 -13.37 2.74 5.23
CA ALA A 125 -13.35 3.73 6.31
C ALA A 125 -12.00 4.43 6.45
N GLY A 126 -10.89 3.71 6.29
CA GLY A 126 -9.55 4.30 6.28
C GLY A 126 -9.31 5.21 5.08
N ALA A 127 -9.78 4.82 3.90
CA ALA A 127 -9.66 5.59 2.68
C ALA A 127 -10.53 6.86 2.71
N GLU A 128 -11.78 6.75 3.15
CA GLU A 128 -12.69 7.89 3.34
C GLU A 128 -12.13 8.90 4.34
N LEU A 129 -11.67 8.43 5.51
CA LEU A 129 -11.07 9.30 6.51
C LEU A 129 -9.91 10.13 5.96
N VAL A 130 -9.09 9.55 5.07
CA VAL A 130 -8.01 10.29 4.40
C VAL A 130 -8.58 11.29 3.41
N ARG A 131 -9.52 10.88 2.56
CA ARG A 131 -10.13 11.74 1.53
C ARG A 131 -10.82 12.97 2.12
N ASP A 132 -11.47 12.85 3.27
CA ASP A 132 -12.11 13.95 3.99
C ASP A 132 -11.12 15.04 4.42
N HIS A 133 -9.84 14.70 4.51
CA HIS A 133 -8.78 15.60 4.97
C HIS A 133 -7.78 15.96 3.86
N VAL A 134 -8.01 15.54 2.61
CA VAL A 134 -7.20 15.98 1.46
C VAL A 134 -7.61 17.39 1.05
N PRO A 135 -6.66 18.33 0.91
CA PRO A 135 -6.97 19.66 0.40
C PRO A 135 -7.49 19.57 -1.04
N GLY A 136 -8.74 19.97 -1.26
CA GLY A 136 -9.38 20.02 -2.58
C GLY A 136 -10.42 18.92 -2.88
N SER A 137 -10.76 18.03 -1.94
CA SER A 137 -11.82 17.03 -2.15
C SER A 137 -13.23 17.52 -1.77
N SER A 138 -13.38 18.77 -1.32
CA SER A 138 -14.70 19.39 -1.13
C SER A 138 -15.38 19.51 -2.49
N GLY A 139 -16.28 18.57 -2.77
CA GLY A 139 -17.00 18.48 -4.03
C GLY A 139 -17.68 19.80 -4.38
N ALA A 140 -17.47 20.23 -5.63
CA ALA A 140 -18.44 21.10 -6.29
C ALA A 140 -19.73 20.30 -6.48
N PRO A 141 -20.88 20.70 -5.89
CA PRO A 141 -22.16 20.21 -6.38
C PRO A 141 -22.35 20.79 -7.78
N GLY A 142 -22.34 19.93 -8.79
CA GLY A 142 -22.68 20.31 -10.15
C GLY A 142 -24.05 20.99 -10.19
N ARG A 143 -24.08 22.20 -10.76
CA ARG A 143 -25.27 22.82 -11.31
C ARG A 143 -24.88 23.55 -12.59
#